data_AF-A0A484WUC0-F1
#
_entry.id   AF-A0A484WUC0-F1
#
_cell.length_a   1.000
_cell.length_b   1.000
_cell.length_c   1.000
_cell.angle_alpha   90.00
_cell.angle_beta   90.00
_cell.angle_gamma   90.00
#
_symmetry.space_group_name_H-M   'P 1'
#
loop_
_entity.id
_entity.type
_entity.pdbx_description
1 polymer ?
#
loop_
_entity_poly.entity_id
_entity_poly.type
_entity_poly.pdbx_seq_one_letter_code
_entity_poly.pdbx_strand_id
1 'polypeptide(L)'
;MLVPASNAQGAAKNVNLVLSNDGNSANDQIKVDQTNNNQKATLGTDGTANLYYKVAYTQGQGWDNTSNPVTAGTVQAQVAFTMAYE
;
A
#
# COMPACT_ATOMS: atom_id res chain seq x y z
N MET A 1 1.77 6.24 1.28
CA MET A 1 0.84 5.59 2.21
C MET A 1 -0.56 5.78 1.67
N LEU A 2 -1.38 4.73 1.70
CA LEU A 2 -2.76 4.77 1.28
C LEU A 2 -3.62 5.17 2.48
N VAL A 3 -4.39 6.23 2.33
CA VAL A 3 -5.28 6.76 3.38
C VAL A 3 -6.71 6.26 3.08
N PRO A 4 -7.27 5.37 3.92
CA PRO A 4 -8.64 4.88 3.73
C PRO A 4 -9.68 5.99 3.87
N ALA A 5 -10.79 5.88 3.15
CA ALA A 5 -11.92 6.77 3.33
C ALA A 5 -12.58 6.55 4.71
N SER A 6 -12.64 7.59 5.54
CA SER A 6 -13.13 7.53 6.92
C SER A 6 -14.60 7.95 7.09
N ASN A 7 -15.23 8.41 6.01
CA ASN A 7 -16.61 8.91 6.00
C ASN A 7 -17.65 7.85 5.58
N ALA A 8 -17.21 6.64 5.23
CA ALA A 8 -18.11 5.53 4.97
C ALA A 8 -18.66 4.96 6.29
N GLN A 9 -19.96 4.65 6.33
CA GLN A 9 -20.55 4.02 7.49
C GLN A 9 -19.89 2.65 7.73
N GLY A 10 -19.42 2.40 8.95
CA GLY A 10 -18.68 1.18 9.30
C GLY A 10 -17.19 1.17 8.95
N ALA A 11 -16.62 2.28 8.45
CA ALA A 11 -15.19 2.41 8.22
C ALA A 11 -14.39 2.40 9.53
N ALA A 12 -13.22 1.78 9.50
CA ALA A 12 -12.24 1.91 10.57
C ALA A 12 -11.69 3.35 10.63
N LYS A 13 -11.29 3.79 11.82
CA LYS A 13 -10.65 5.09 12.03
C LYS A 13 -9.22 4.92 12.52
N ASN A 14 -8.39 5.93 12.24
CA ASN A 14 -6.99 6.03 12.69
C ASN A 14 -6.10 4.86 12.27
N VAL A 15 -6.39 4.29 11.10
CA VAL A 15 -5.59 3.24 10.47
C VAL A 15 -5.31 3.63 9.01
N ASN A 16 -4.10 3.35 8.56
CA ASN A 16 -3.67 3.54 7.19
C ASN A 16 -3.13 2.22 6.62
N LEU A 17 -2.91 2.18 5.30
CA LEU A 17 -2.25 1.08 4.63
C LEU A 17 -0.91 1.52 4.06
N VAL A 18 0.12 0.72 4.30
CA VAL A 18 1.44 0.85 3.69
C VAL A 18 1.58 -0.20 2.61
N LEU A 19 1.89 0.24 1.39
CA LEU A 19 2.27 -0.61 0.27
C LEU A 19 3.80 -0.60 0.18
N SER A 20 4.41 -1.76 0.03
CA SER A 20 5.87 -1.94 -0.11
C SER A 20 6.20 -2.93 -1.21
N ASN A 21 7.41 -2.81 -1.77
CA ASN A 21 8.00 -3.83 -2.62
C ASN A 21 8.28 -5.11 -1.81
N ASP A 22 8.17 -6.27 -2.46
CA ASP A 22 8.45 -7.59 -1.88
C ASP A 22 9.08 -8.54 -2.93
N GLY A 23 9.80 -7.99 -3.91
CA GLY A 23 10.45 -8.75 -4.98
C GLY A 23 11.88 -8.28 -5.22
N ASN A 24 12.72 -9.17 -5.76
CA ASN A 24 14.14 -8.88 -6.05
C ASN A 24 14.94 -8.30 -4.87
N SER A 25 14.63 -8.74 -3.65
CA SER A 25 15.19 -8.22 -2.38
C SER A 25 14.82 -6.77 -2.05
N ALA A 26 13.96 -6.12 -2.83
CA ALA A 26 13.43 -4.80 -2.53
C ALA A 26 12.36 -4.91 -1.43
N ASN A 27 12.47 -4.04 -0.42
CA ASN A 27 11.56 -3.98 0.74
C ASN A 27 11.11 -2.54 1.04
N ASP A 28 11.44 -1.61 0.16
CA ASP A 28 11.16 -0.19 0.31
C ASP A 28 9.64 0.09 0.22
N GLN A 29 9.22 1.12 0.95
CA GLN A 29 7.85 1.59 0.91
C GLN A 29 7.56 2.29 -0.42
N ILE A 30 6.48 1.88 -1.07
CA ILE A 30 5.95 2.55 -2.25
C ILE A 30 5.27 3.85 -1.84
N LYS A 31 5.86 4.97 -2.29
CA LYS A 31 5.27 6.29 -2.15
C LYS A 31 4.38 6.58 -3.35
N VAL A 32 3.08 6.39 -3.16
CA VAL A 32 2.05 6.71 -4.16
C VAL A 32 2.26 8.11 -4.72
N ASP A 33 2.18 8.24 -6.05
CA ASP A 33 2.38 9.48 -6.82
C ASP A 33 3.77 10.13 -6.69
N GLN A 34 4.80 9.37 -6.33
CA GLN A 34 6.19 9.85 -6.30
C GLN A 34 7.10 9.04 -7.24
N THR A 35 8.15 9.69 -7.73
CA THR A 35 9.21 9.08 -8.53
C THR A 35 9.99 8.02 -7.74
N ASN A 36 10.49 7.00 -8.46
CA ASN A 36 11.41 5.97 -7.96
C ASN A 36 10.80 4.90 -7.01
N ASN A 37 9.59 4.44 -7.31
CA ASN A 37 8.95 3.31 -6.60
C ASN A 37 8.70 2.10 -7.53
N ASN A 38 9.53 1.93 -8.56
CA ASN A 38 9.29 0.94 -9.60
C ASN A 38 9.86 -0.41 -9.18
N GLN A 39 9.02 -1.44 -9.17
CA GLN A 39 9.50 -2.81 -9.20
C GLN A 39 9.80 -3.20 -10.65
N LYS A 40 10.95 -3.86 -10.86
CA LYS A 40 11.32 -4.47 -12.14
C LYS A 40 11.14 -5.98 -12.07
N ALA A 41 10.82 -6.62 -13.19
CA ALA A 41 10.84 -8.06 -13.31
C ALA A 41 11.29 -8.46 -14.72
N THR A 42 12.08 -9.51 -14.82
CA THR A 42 12.53 -10.06 -16.11
C THR A 42 11.48 -11.04 -16.61
N LEU A 43 11.10 -10.91 -17.88
CA LEU A 43 10.20 -11.88 -18.53
C LEU A 43 10.87 -13.25 -18.64
N GLY A 44 10.14 -14.29 -18.23
CA GLY A 44 10.48 -15.67 -18.46
C GLY A 44 10.37 -16.04 -19.94
N THR A 45 10.81 -17.26 -20.28
CA THR A 45 10.74 -17.80 -21.64
C THR A 45 9.31 -17.98 -22.15
N ASP A 46 8.33 -18.01 -21.24
CA ASP A 46 6.89 -18.05 -21.53
C ASP A 46 6.26 -16.65 -21.68
N GLY A 47 7.07 -15.59 -21.58
CA GLY A 47 6.61 -14.21 -21.68
C GLY A 47 5.88 -13.71 -20.42
N THR A 48 6.05 -14.37 -19.27
CA THR A 48 5.43 -13.95 -18.00
C THR A 48 6.46 -13.37 -17.04
N ALA A 49 6.01 -12.46 -16.17
CA ALA A 49 6.81 -11.94 -15.06
C ALA A 49 5.88 -11.60 -13.89
N ASN A 50 6.38 -11.79 -12.67
CA ASN A 50 5.64 -11.50 -11.45
C ASN A 50 6.18 -10.23 -10.78
N LEU A 51 5.26 -9.39 -10.34
CA LEU A 51 5.52 -8.30 -9.40
C LEU A 51 4.94 -8.67 -8.05
N TYR A 52 5.67 -8.37 -6.99
CA TYR A 52 5.41 -8.84 -5.64
C TYR A 52 5.34 -7.62 -4.73
N TYR A 53 4.19 -7.43 -4.12
CA TYR A 53 3.92 -6.31 -3.24
C TYR A 53 3.33 -6.80 -1.94
N LYS A 54 3.64 -6.09 -0.86
CA LYS A 54 3.07 -6.33 0.46
C LYS A 54 2.25 -5.13 0.90
N VAL A 55 1.12 -5.41 1.54
CA VAL A 55 0.29 -4.41 2.23
C VAL A 55 0.31 -4.69 3.73
N ALA A 56 0.47 -3.64 4.53
CA ALA A 56 0.41 -3.72 5.98
C ALA A 56 -0.43 -2.58 6.57
N TYR A 57 -1.09 -2.84 7.69
CA TYR A 57 -1.72 -1.78 8.48
C TYR A 57 -0.67 -0.96 9.21
N THR A 58 -0.92 0.35 9.29
CA THR A 58 -0.17 1.25 10.16
C THR A 58 -1.11 2.25 10.82
N GLN A 59 -0.60 2.98 11.80
CA GLN A 59 -1.34 3.99 12.53
C GLN A 59 -1.70 5.17 11.62
N GLY A 60 -2.89 5.74 11.85
CA GLY A 60 -3.37 6.97 11.23
C GLY A 60 -2.51 8.18 11.58
N GLN A 61 -2.57 9.24 10.77
CA GLN A 61 -1.85 10.52 11.01
C GLN A 61 -2.20 11.19 12.35
N GLY A 62 -3.35 10.87 12.94
CA GLY A 62 -3.78 11.38 14.24
C GLY A 62 -3.89 10.32 15.33
N TRP A 63 -3.34 9.12 15.11
CA TRP A 63 -3.46 8.03 16.08
C TRP A 63 -2.85 8.42 17.43
N ASP A 64 -3.61 8.16 18.50
CA ASP A 64 -3.16 8.21 19.88
C ASP A 64 -3.85 7.09 20.65
N ASN A 65 -3.09 6.31 21.44
CA ASN A 65 -3.63 5.10 22.06
C ASN A 65 -4.75 5.37 23.09
N THR A 66 -4.82 6.58 23.64
CA THR A 66 -5.74 6.92 24.73
C THR A 66 -6.91 7.78 24.25
N SER A 67 -6.64 8.79 23.43
CA SER A 67 -7.59 9.81 23.01
C SER A 67 -8.09 9.64 21.59
N ASN A 68 -7.36 8.92 20.73
CA ASN A 68 -7.75 8.69 19.34
C ASN A 68 -7.28 7.31 18.81
N PRO A 69 -7.71 6.20 19.42
CA PRO A 69 -7.22 4.86 19.08
C PRO A 69 -7.76 4.39 17.72
N VAL A 70 -7.22 3.27 17.22
CA VAL A 70 -7.83 2.56 16.09
C VAL A 70 -9.21 2.06 16.48
N THR A 71 -10.21 2.31 15.65
CA THR A 71 -11.54 1.70 15.81
C THR A 71 -11.74 0.60 14.78
N ALA A 72 -12.40 -0.49 15.19
CA ALA A 72 -12.77 -1.56 14.27
C ALA A 72 -13.69 -1.04 13.15
N GLY A 73 -13.58 -1.66 11.99
CA GLY A 73 -14.37 -1.33 10.80
C GLY A 73 -13.69 -1.79 9.53
N THR A 74 -14.31 -1.49 8.39
CA THR A 74 -13.73 -1.79 7.07
C THR A 74 -12.60 -0.83 6.77
N VAL A 75 -11.49 -1.37 6.25
CA VAL A 75 -10.39 -0.59 5.69
C VAL A 75 -10.39 -0.79 4.18
N GLN A 76 -10.61 0.29 3.44
CA GLN A 76 -10.61 0.26 1.98
C GLN A 76 -9.73 1.39 1.44
N ALA A 77 -8.82 1.05 0.55
CA ALA A 77 -8.07 2.02 -0.25
C ALA A 77 -7.88 1.48 -1.67
N GLN A 78 -7.70 2.40 -2.62
CA GLN A 78 -7.48 2.08 -4.03
C GLN A 78 -6.17 2.70 -4.48
N VAL A 79 -5.44 2.00 -5.34
CA VAL A 79 -4.21 2.47 -5.98
C VAL A 79 -4.20 1.98 -7.42
N ALA A 80 -3.65 2.80 -8.33
CA ALA A 80 -3.40 2.41 -9.71
C ALA A 80 -1.90 2.14 -9.89
N PHE A 81 -1.57 1.14 -10.70
CA PHE A 81 -0.20 0.85 -11.10
C PHE A 81 -0.01 1.27 -12.56
N THR A 82 1.09 1.98 -12.84
CA THR A 82 1.54 2.23 -14.21
C THR A 82 2.63 1.23 -14.56
N MET A 83 2.44 0.52 -15.67
CA MET A 83 3.38 -0.46 -16.18
C MET A 83 4.09 0.10 -17.40
N ALA A 84 5.43 0.03 -17.40
CA ALA A 84 6.26 0.36 -18.54
C ALA A 84 7.04 -0.88 -18.97
N TYR A 85 7.00 -1.20 -20.26
CA TYR A 85 7.87 -2.21 -20.87
C TYR A 85 9.16 -1.53 -21.32
N GLU A 86 10.30 -2.11 -20.94
CA GLU A 86 11.66 -1.69 -21.36
C GLU A 86 12.18 -2.62 -22.45
#